data_AF-A0A7W9SWA0-F1
#
_entry.id   AF-A0A7W9SWA0-F1
#
_cell.length_a   1.000
_cell.length_b   1.000
_cell.length_c   1.000
_cell.angle_alpha   90.00
_cell.angle_beta   90.00
_cell.angle_gamma   90.00
#
_symmetry.space_group_name_H-M   'P 1'
#
loop_
_entity.id
_entity.type
_entity.pdbx_description
1 polymer ?
#
loop_
_entity_poly.entity_id
_entity_poly.type
_entity_poly.pdbx_seq_one_letter_code
_entity_poly.pdbx_strand_id
1 'polypeptide(L)'
;MGPLVRLLLPSGKTEEVLQTANTIFPRMGQKIESNQVDRWDCWVEDDSLIGGKYLGEGRPIYSSFSQVELEQEEMLVLQKHFGITPKREWHCDAGCNQLEDHLILGQLITYLIDTVGGVVDFYGALIPSLPEDMGRRGFWHYDWSDIEPYFEEMIRGMPGKIVSVPYDAGEGRTWVSHYAEVEFMKAWLKHPRFHMVK
;
A
#
# COMPACT_ATOMS: atom_id res chain seq x y z
N MET A 1 10.84 4.79 10.82
CA MET A 1 9.62 4.89 10.00
C MET A 1 9.51 3.59 9.23
N GLY A 2 8.39 2.88 9.41
CA GLY A 2 8.09 1.67 8.66
C GLY A 2 7.50 1.97 7.30
N PRO A 3 6.98 0.94 6.61
CA PRO A 3 6.27 1.13 5.35
C PRO A 3 4.99 1.96 5.51
N LEU A 4 4.64 2.65 4.44
CA LEU A 4 3.41 3.43 4.26
C LEU A 4 2.66 2.91 3.04
N VAL A 5 1.33 3.01 3.08
CA VAL A 5 0.47 2.70 1.96
C VAL A 5 -0.81 3.52 2.05
N ARG A 6 -1.38 3.83 0.89
CA ARG A 6 -2.66 4.52 0.76
C ARG A 6 -3.69 3.64 0.08
N LEU A 7 -4.89 3.58 0.63
CA LEU A 7 -6.06 3.02 -0.04
C LEU A 7 -6.94 4.16 -0.56
N LEU A 8 -7.06 4.26 -1.88
CA LEU A 8 -7.92 5.20 -2.57
C LEU A 8 -9.34 4.64 -2.68
N LEU A 9 -10.29 5.34 -2.08
CA LEU A 9 -11.65 4.83 -1.90
C LEU A 9 -12.58 5.28 -3.03
N PRO A 10 -13.42 4.39 -3.59
CA PRO A 10 -14.48 4.80 -4.51
C PRO A 10 -15.43 5.79 -3.85
N SER A 11 -16.00 6.69 -4.65
CA SER A 11 -17.00 7.65 -4.15
C SER A 11 -18.17 6.93 -3.46
N GLY A 12 -18.51 7.36 -2.25
CA GLY A 12 -19.61 6.80 -1.46
C GLY A 12 -19.25 5.62 -0.55
N LYS A 13 -18.00 5.15 -0.55
CA LYS A 13 -17.57 4.02 0.28
C LYS A 13 -17.07 4.37 1.69
N THR A 14 -16.90 5.65 2.00
CA THR A 14 -16.29 6.10 3.27
C THR A 14 -16.93 5.48 4.51
N GLU A 15 -18.26 5.49 4.60
CA GLU A 15 -18.96 5.00 5.80
C GLU A 15 -18.78 3.47 6.00
N GLU A 16 -18.84 2.70 4.91
CA GLU A 16 -18.61 1.25 4.91
C GLU A 16 -17.19 0.92 5.37
N VAL A 17 -16.22 1.73 4.94
CA VAL A 17 -14.81 1.60 5.30
C VAL A 17 -14.62 1.92 6.79
N LEU A 18 -15.22 2.99 7.31
CA LEU A 18 -15.18 3.34 8.73
C LEU A 18 -15.82 2.26 9.61
N GLN A 19 -16.95 1.68 9.17
CA GLN A 19 -17.60 0.56 9.86
C GLN A 19 -16.71 -0.69 9.87
N THR A 20 -16.04 -0.98 8.75
CA THR A 20 -15.07 -2.06 8.67
C THR A 20 -13.91 -1.83 9.63
N ALA A 21 -13.34 -0.61 9.64
CA ALA A 21 -12.28 -0.18 10.57
C ALA A 21 -12.67 -0.43 12.03
N ASN A 22 -13.84 0.08 12.43
CA ASN A 22 -14.34 -0.04 13.79
C ASN A 22 -14.63 -1.48 14.19
N THR A 23 -14.81 -2.39 13.23
CA THR A 23 -15.00 -3.81 13.48
C THR A 23 -13.66 -4.54 13.65
N ILE A 24 -12.67 -4.25 12.81
CA ILE A 24 -11.42 -5.02 12.77
C ILE A 24 -10.38 -4.53 13.79
N PHE A 25 -10.17 -3.21 13.90
CA PHE A 25 -9.07 -2.65 14.71
C PHE A 25 -9.15 -3.03 16.19
N PRO A 26 -10.32 -2.95 16.87
CA PRO A 26 -10.43 -3.36 18.27
C PRO A 26 -10.18 -4.85 18.52
N ARG A 27 -10.23 -5.67 17.47
CA ARG A 27 -10.05 -7.12 17.56
C ARG A 27 -8.65 -7.57 17.17
N MET A 28 -7.92 -6.76 16.40
CA MET A 28 -6.53 -7.02 16.02
C MET A 28 -5.54 -6.65 17.15
N GLY A 29 -5.97 -5.77 18.06
CA GLY A 29 -5.27 -5.55 19.33
C GLY A 29 -5.67 -4.24 20.01
N GLN A 30 -4.76 -3.69 20.82
CA GLN A 30 -5.08 -2.59 21.71
C GLN A 30 -5.04 -1.24 20.98
N LYS A 31 -6.13 -0.48 21.04
CA LYS A 31 -6.18 0.90 20.56
C LYS A 31 -5.17 1.78 21.33
N ILE A 32 -4.36 2.52 20.60
CA ILE A 32 -3.56 3.63 21.13
C ILE A 32 -4.53 4.82 21.24
N GLU A 33 -4.62 5.43 22.41
CA GLU A 33 -5.57 6.51 22.66
C GLU A 33 -5.47 7.61 21.60
N SER A 34 -6.59 7.87 20.92
CA SER A 34 -6.73 8.93 19.94
C SER A 34 -8.12 9.54 20.12
N ASN A 35 -8.15 10.88 20.25
CA ASN A 35 -9.38 11.67 20.32
C ASN A 35 -9.95 11.98 18.93
N GLN A 36 -9.32 11.50 17.86
CA GLN A 36 -9.74 11.72 16.49
C GLN A 36 -10.65 10.56 16.04
N VAL A 37 -11.78 10.91 15.43
CA VAL A 37 -12.82 9.95 14.98
C VAL A 37 -12.37 9.21 13.71
N ASP A 38 -11.45 9.80 12.97
CA ASP A 38 -10.94 9.38 11.67
C ASP A 38 -9.51 8.81 11.73
N ARG A 39 -9.07 8.42 12.93
CA ARG A 39 -7.75 7.86 13.17
C ARG A 39 -7.81 6.58 14.01
N TRP A 40 -7.17 5.53 13.52
CA TRP A 40 -6.96 4.28 14.26
C TRP A 40 -5.48 4.02 14.38
N ASP A 41 -5.00 4.18 15.60
CA ASP A 41 -3.67 3.77 16.00
C ASP A 41 -3.85 2.55 16.90
N CYS A 42 -3.15 1.45 16.63
CA CYS A 42 -3.25 0.24 17.44
C CYS A 42 -1.93 -0.52 17.54
N TRP A 43 -1.84 -1.33 18.58
CA TRP A 43 -0.87 -2.41 18.70
C TRP A 43 -1.51 -3.69 18.17
N VAL A 44 -1.07 -4.18 17.01
CA VAL A 44 -1.55 -5.43 16.41
C VAL A 44 -0.84 -6.61 17.06
N GLU A 45 -1.59 -7.46 17.74
CA GLU A 45 -1.09 -8.68 18.41
C GLU A 45 -1.50 -9.95 17.64
N ASP A 46 -2.61 -9.87 16.90
CA ASP A 46 -3.19 -10.96 16.10
C ASP A 46 -3.81 -10.40 14.81
N ASP A 47 -3.36 -10.88 13.65
CA ASP A 47 -3.87 -10.51 12.31
C ASP A 47 -4.72 -11.62 11.65
N SER A 48 -5.08 -12.68 12.38
CA SER A 48 -5.83 -13.83 11.85
C SER A 48 -7.19 -13.44 11.28
N LEU A 49 -7.81 -12.38 11.79
CA LEU A 49 -9.08 -11.84 11.31
C LEU A 49 -9.03 -11.29 9.88
N ILE A 50 -7.84 -10.87 9.44
CA ILE A 50 -7.59 -10.36 8.09
C ILE A 50 -6.83 -11.38 7.23
N GLY A 51 -6.84 -12.66 7.64
CA GLY A 51 -6.23 -13.77 6.92
C GLY A 51 -4.72 -13.92 7.15
N GLY A 52 -4.18 -13.22 8.14
CA GLY A 52 -2.79 -13.30 8.53
C GLY A 52 -2.43 -14.51 9.40
N LYS A 53 -1.19 -14.53 9.85
CA LYS A 53 -0.61 -15.58 10.71
C LYS A 53 0.25 -15.00 11.84
N TYR A 54 0.31 -13.69 11.98
CA TYR A 54 1.03 -13.04 13.05
C TYR A 54 0.29 -13.25 14.36
N LEU A 55 1.01 -13.77 15.34
CA LEU A 55 0.59 -13.86 16.72
C LEU A 55 1.82 -13.58 17.58
N GLY A 56 1.85 -12.42 18.24
CA GLY A 56 3.07 -12.00 18.93
C GLY A 56 2.92 -10.71 19.71
N GLU A 57 4.06 -10.06 19.97
CA GLU A 57 4.09 -8.76 20.64
C GLU A 57 3.40 -7.70 19.78
N GLY A 58 2.74 -6.73 20.41
CA GLY A 58 2.02 -5.67 19.70
C GLY A 58 2.90 -4.93 18.67
N ARG A 59 2.45 -4.89 17.41
CA ARG A 59 3.09 -4.11 16.33
C ARG A 59 2.32 -2.81 16.09
N PRO A 60 2.98 -1.64 16.14
CA PRO A 60 2.28 -0.37 15.99
C PRO A 60 1.85 -0.16 14.53
N ILE A 61 0.54 -0.03 14.31
CA ILE A 61 -0.05 0.44 13.05
C ILE A 61 -0.74 1.76 13.33
N TYR A 62 -0.48 2.76 12.49
CA TYR A 62 -1.15 4.05 12.51
C TYR A 62 -2.00 4.17 11.27
N SER A 63 -3.19 4.76 11.38
CA SER A 63 -4.04 4.91 10.21
C SER A 63 -4.95 6.14 10.25
N SER A 64 -4.95 6.82 9.11
CA SER A 64 -5.50 8.12 8.75
C SER A 64 -6.61 8.20 7.71
N PHE A 65 -7.77 8.85 7.90
CA PHE A 65 -8.55 9.29 6.73
C PHE A 65 -8.29 10.75 6.38
N SER A 66 -8.17 11.02 5.09
CA SER A 66 -8.02 12.38 4.55
C SER A 66 -8.86 12.58 3.30
N GLN A 67 -8.94 13.83 2.84
CA GLN A 67 -9.37 14.11 1.47
C GLN A 67 -8.24 13.72 0.54
N VAL A 68 -8.60 13.24 -0.65
CA VAL A 68 -7.63 12.88 -1.68
C VAL A 68 -7.03 14.16 -2.25
N GLU A 69 -5.71 14.25 -2.20
CA GLU A 69 -4.92 15.25 -2.90
C GLU A 69 -4.12 14.52 -3.98
N LEU A 70 -4.63 14.55 -5.22
CA LEU A 70 -4.01 13.93 -6.39
C LEU A 70 -3.96 14.95 -7.51
N GLU A 71 -2.89 14.88 -8.31
CA GLU A 71 -2.78 15.68 -9.51
C GLU A 71 -3.80 15.23 -10.57
N GLN A 72 -4.15 16.13 -11.49
CA GLN A 72 -5.15 15.83 -12.53
C GLN A 72 -4.76 14.61 -13.37
N GLU A 73 -3.47 14.44 -13.64
CA GLU A 73 -2.93 13.33 -14.43
C GLU A 73 -3.11 11.98 -13.70
N GLU A 74 -2.84 11.94 -12.39
CA GLU A 74 -3.05 10.75 -11.56
C GLU A 74 -4.53 10.36 -11.52
N MET A 75 -5.41 11.35 -11.36
CA MET A 75 -6.86 11.15 -11.40
C MET A 75 -7.33 10.54 -12.73
N LEU A 76 -6.77 10.98 -13.86
CA LEU A 76 -7.08 10.42 -15.17
C LEU A 76 -6.58 8.98 -15.31
N VAL A 77 -5.40 8.65 -14.78
CA VAL A 77 -4.91 7.26 -14.74
C VAL A 77 -5.84 6.38 -13.93
N LEU A 78 -6.25 6.82 -12.73
CA LEU A 78 -7.16 6.07 -11.88
C LEU A 78 -8.52 5.81 -12.54
N GLN A 79 -9.09 6.83 -13.17
CA GLN A 79 -10.34 6.69 -13.91
C GLN A 79 -10.20 5.73 -15.09
N LYS A 80 -9.12 5.86 -15.87
CA LYS A 80 -8.87 5.03 -17.05
C LYS A 80 -8.61 3.57 -16.71
N HIS A 81 -7.78 3.31 -15.70
CA HIS A 81 -7.28 1.96 -15.43
C HIS A 81 -8.12 1.21 -14.39
N PHE A 82 -8.75 1.92 -13.45
CA PHE A 82 -9.52 1.30 -12.36
C PHE A 82 -10.99 1.74 -12.33
N GLY A 83 -11.39 2.73 -13.14
CA GLY A 83 -12.77 3.20 -13.18
C GLY A 83 -13.19 3.97 -11.92
N ILE A 84 -12.24 4.47 -11.13
CA ILE A 84 -12.52 5.20 -9.89
C ILE A 84 -12.17 6.68 -10.00
N THR A 85 -12.88 7.49 -9.21
CA THR A 85 -12.59 8.90 -8.98
C THR A 85 -12.61 9.09 -7.45
N PRO A 86 -11.47 8.85 -6.78
CA PRO A 86 -11.45 8.85 -5.33
C PRO A 86 -11.64 10.27 -4.78
N LYS A 87 -12.34 10.38 -3.66
CA LYS A 87 -12.54 11.63 -2.90
C LYS A 87 -12.00 11.56 -1.48
N ARG A 88 -11.77 10.33 -1.01
CA ARG A 88 -11.27 9.99 0.30
C ARG A 88 -10.20 8.94 0.14
N GLU A 89 -9.23 9.00 1.02
CA GLU A 89 -8.14 8.06 1.10
C GLU A 89 -8.00 7.60 2.54
N TRP A 90 -7.42 6.41 2.69
CA TRP A 90 -7.01 5.88 3.99
C TRP A 90 -5.52 5.60 3.95
N HIS A 91 -4.77 6.33 4.77
CA HIS A 91 -3.35 6.08 5.01
C HIS A 91 -3.17 5.04 6.10
N CYS A 92 -2.28 4.09 5.87
CA CYS A 92 -1.87 3.12 6.86
C CYS A 92 -0.34 3.07 6.90
N ASP A 93 0.22 3.25 8.08
CA ASP A 93 1.64 3.22 8.36
C ASP A 93 1.95 2.11 9.35
N ALA A 94 3.04 1.39 9.12
CA ALA A 94 3.64 0.62 10.20
C ALA A 94 4.69 1.47 10.94
N GLY A 95 4.67 1.42 12.28
CA GLY A 95 5.66 2.13 13.10
C GLY A 95 7.05 1.49 13.06
N CYS A 96 7.13 0.23 12.65
CA CYS A 96 8.35 -0.57 12.55
C CYS A 96 8.56 -1.07 11.11
N ASN A 97 9.78 -1.56 10.81
CA ASN A 97 10.20 -1.93 9.45
C ASN A 97 10.79 -3.36 9.39
N GLN A 98 10.22 -4.28 10.16
CA GLN A 98 10.53 -5.71 10.09
C GLN A 98 9.59 -6.38 9.08
N LEU A 99 9.92 -7.62 8.69
CA LEU A 99 9.13 -8.39 7.74
C LEU A 99 7.65 -8.52 8.17
N GLU A 100 7.41 -8.72 9.47
CA GLU A 100 6.06 -8.83 10.03
C GLU A 100 5.26 -7.53 9.85
N ASP A 101 5.91 -6.38 9.99
CA ASP A 101 5.26 -5.07 9.85
C ASP A 101 4.78 -4.85 8.40
N HIS A 102 5.60 -5.24 7.41
CA HIS A 102 5.19 -5.23 6.01
C HIS A 102 4.04 -6.22 5.74
N LEU A 103 4.09 -7.43 6.31
CA LEU A 103 3.07 -8.47 6.10
C LEU A 103 1.73 -8.07 6.69
N ILE A 104 1.70 -7.60 7.94
CA ILE A 104 0.49 -7.11 8.62
C ILE A 104 -0.12 -5.98 7.80
N LEU A 105 0.70 -5.00 7.38
CA LEU A 105 0.21 -3.86 6.60
C LEU A 105 -0.35 -4.30 5.24
N GLY A 106 0.35 -5.17 4.52
CA GLY A 106 -0.10 -5.69 3.24
C GLY A 106 -1.39 -6.50 3.35
N GLN A 107 -1.54 -7.32 4.38
CA GLN A 107 -2.76 -8.08 4.65
C GLN A 107 -3.92 -7.17 5.03
N LEU A 108 -3.68 -6.16 5.88
CA LEU A 108 -4.69 -5.20 6.30
C LEU A 108 -5.25 -4.48 5.07
N ILE A 109 -4.37 -3.94 4.23
CA ILE A 109 -4.81 -3.27 3.00
C ILE A 109 -5.50 -4.22 2.04
N THR A 110 -5.00 -5.45 1.88
CA THR A 110 -5.63 -6.46 1.01
C THR A 110 -7.03 -6.81 1.50
N TYR A 111 -7.21 -6.98 2.81
CA TYR A 111 -8.52 -7.23 3.42
C TYR A 111 -9.47 -6.04 3.19
N LEU A 112 -8.99 -4.82 3.41
CA LEU A 112 -9.80 -3.61 3.23
C LEU A 112 -10.25 -3.44 1.78
N ILE A 113 -9.32 -3.51 0.81
CA ILE A 113 -9.65 -3.36 -0.62
C ILE A 113 -10.55 -4.49 -1.13
N ASP A 114 -10.43 -5.72 -0.61
CA ASP A 114 -11.34 -6.84 -0.94
C ASP A 114 -12.75 -6.61 -0.38
N THR A 115 -12.85 -5.96 0.78
CA THR A 115 -14.12 -5.70 1.47
C THR A 115 -14.88 -4.53 0.83
N VAL A 116 -14.21 -3.40 0.64
CA VAL A 116 -14.87 -2.12 0.28
C VAL A 116 -14.61 -1.68 -1.16
N GLY A 117 -13.71 -2.35 -1.86
CA GLY A 117 -13.15 -1.93 -3.14
C GLY A 117 -12.14 -0.78 -3.00
N GLY A 118 -11.55 -0.38 -4.11
CA GLY A 118 -10.61 0.74 -4.17
C GLY A 118 -9.37 0.42 -4.98
N VAL A 119 -8.33 1.23 -4.80
CA VAL A 119 -7.02 1.08 -5.42
C VAL A 119 -5.95 1.33 -4.37
N VAL A 120 -4.97 0.46 -4.28
CA VAL A 120 -3.79 0.67 -3.44
C VAL A 120 -2.83 1.57 -4.16
N ASP A 121 -2.39 2.65 -3.52
CA ASP A 121 -1.23 3.44 -3.90
C ASP A 121 -0.08 3.11 -2.94
N PHE A 122 1.04 2.69 -3.51
CA PHE A 122 2.22 2.27 -2.78
C PHE A 122 3.13 3.44 -2.38
N TYR A 123 2.82 4.70 -2.71
CA TYR A 123 3.70 5.86 -2.47
C TYR A 123 5.10 5.75 -3.10
N GLY A 124 5.26 4.88 -4.09
CA GLY A 124 6.52 4.64 -4.75
C GLY A 124 6.55 3.33 -5.53
N ALA A 125 7.71 3.04 -6.08
CA ALA A 125 7.90 1.85 -6.89
C ALA A 125 8.17 0.61 -6.03
N LEU A 126 7.65 -0.52 -6.49
CA LEU A 126 8.00 -1.85 -5.99
C LEU A 126 9.33 -2.23 -6.63
N ILE A 127 10.37 -2.41 -5.83
CA ILE A 127 11.74 -2.54 -6.34
C ILE A 127 12.06 -4.01 -6.66
N PRO A 128 12.39 -4.34 -7.93
CA PRO A 128 12.74 -5.71 -8.33
C PRO A 128 14.12 -6.13 -7.83
N SER A 129 14.48 -7.40 -8.06
CA SER A 129 15.90 -7.78 -8.03
C SER A 129 16.62 -7.07 -9.18
N LEU A 130 17.70 -6.37 -8.87
CA LEU A 130 18.54 -5.73 -9.87
C LEU A 130 19.82 -6.55 -10.11
N PRO A 131 20.45 -6.42 -11.29
CA PRO A 131 21.82 -6.87 -11.50
C PRO A 131 22.75 -6.39 -10.40
N GLU A 132 23.77 -7.18 -10.08
CA GLU A 132 24.64 -6.94 -8.92
C GLU A 132 25.32 -5.57 -8.95
N ASP A 133 25.76 -5.12 -10.14
CA ASP A 133 26.40 -3.82 -10.33
C ASP A 133 25.42 -2.66 -10.08
N MET A 134 24.16 -2.80 -10.49
CA MET A 134 23.11 -1.82 -10.22
C MET A 134 22.71 -1.82 -8.74
N GLY A 135 22.51 -3.00 -8.16
CA GLY A 135 22.14 -3.16 -6.75
C GLY A 135 23.20 -2.59 -5.79
N ARG A 136 24.50 -2.75 -6.10
CA ARG A 136 25.60 -2.19 -5.29
C ARG A 136 25.65 -0.67 -5.29
N ARG A 137 25.29 -0.03 -6.40
CA ARG A 137 25.21 1.44 -6.47
C ARG A 137 23.96 1.95 -5.76
N GLY A 138 22.88 1.19 -5.83
CA GLY A 138 21.57 1.57 -5.30
C GLY A 138 20.68 2.10 -6.41
N PHE A 139 19.39 1.75 -6.35
CA PHE A 139 18.42 2.05 -7.41
C PHE A 139 18.21 3.55 -7.65
N TRP A 140 18.48 4.40 -6.66
CA TRP A 140 18.39 5.87 -6.78
C TRP A 140 19.40 6.49 -7.73
N HIS A 141 20.36 5.73 -8.26
CA HIS A 141 21.32 6.19 -9.28
C HIS A 141 20.85 5.94 -10.71
N TYR A 142 19.63 5.44 -10.88
CA TYR A 142 19.06 5.05 -12.16
C TYR A 142 17.69 5.71 -12.35
N ASP A 143 17.32 5.93 -13.59
CA ASP A 143 15.97 6.36 -13.93
C ASP A 143 15.04 5.15 -13.92
N TRP A 144 13.72 5.39 -13.75
CA TRP A 144 12.77 4.29 -13.76
C TRP A 144 12.85 3.44 -15.03
N SER A 145 13.14 4.04 -16.18
CA SER A 145 13.30 3.33 -17.45
C SER A 145 14.42 2.27 -17.43
N ASP A 146 15.43 2.43 -16.59
CA ASP A 146 16.50 1.44 -16.42
C ASP A 146 16.06 0.27 -15.52
N ILE A 147 15.10 0.52 -14.62
CA ILE A 147 14.61 -0.42 -13.60
C ILE A 147 13.38 -1.20 -14.08
N GLU A 148 12.55 -0.56 -14.89
CA GLU A 148 11.25 -1.06 -15.37
C GLU A 148 11.31 -2.47 -15.99
N PRO A 149 12.28 -2.82 -16.85
CA PRO A 149 12.34 -4.18 -17.41
C PRO A 149 12.46 -5.28 -16.36
N TYR A 150 13.19 -5.03 -15.26
CA TYR A 150 13.33 -5.96 -14.15
C TYR A 150 12.06 -6.04 -13.29
N PHE A 151 11.34 -4.92 -13.19
CA PHE A 151 10.04 -4.88 -12.52
C PHE A 151 9.02 -5.70 -13.31
N GLU A 152 8.91 -5.47 -14.62
CA GLU A 152 8.04 -6.24 -15.52
C GLU A 152 8.34 -7.74 -15.50
N GLU A 153 9.63 -8.11 -15.43
CA GLU A 153 10.02 -9.50 -15.25
C GLU A 153 9.59 -10.06 -13.89
N MET A 154 9.81 -9.31 -12.80
CA MET A 154 9.42 -9.72 -11.44
C MET A 154 7.91 -10.00 -11.34
N ILE A 155 7.08 -9.16 -11.94
CA ILE A 155 5.62 -9.30 -11.85
C ILE A 155 5.02 -10.15 -12.97
N ARG A 156 5.85 -10.70 -13.88
CA ARG A 156 5.39 -11.43 -15.05
C ARG A 156 4.53 -12.63 -14.64
N GLY A 157 3.28 -12.63 -15.10
CA GLY A 157 2.31 -13.70 -14.84
C GLY A 157 1.64 -13.63 -13.47
N MET A 158 1.90 -12.60 -12.66
CA MET A 158 1.08 -12.31 -11.48
C MET A 158 -0.34 -11.90 -11.93
N PRO A 159 -1.40 -12.43 -11.29
CA PRO A 159 -2.76 -11.99 -11.58
C PRO A 159 -3.01 -10.57 -11.07
N GLY A 160 -4.06 -9.96 -11.63
CA GLY A 160 -4.50 -8.61 -11.28
C GLY A 160 -3.74 -7.51 -12.00
N LYS A 161 -4.18 -6.28 -11.74
CA LYS A 161 -3.69 -5.06 -12.38
C LYS A 161 -2.82 -4.24 -11.44
N ILE A 162 -1.69 -3.78 -11.99
CA ILE A 162 -0.82 -2.75 -11.43
C ILE A 162 -0.48 -1.76 -12.55
N VAL A 163 -0.36 -0.47 -12.23
CA VAL A 163 0.08 0.57 -13.15
C VAL A 163 1.14 1.45 -12.50
N SER A 164 2.10 1.90 -13.30
CA SER A 164 3.13 2.85 -12.89
C SER A 164 2.69 4.26 -13.28
N VAL A 165 2.67 5.17 -12.32
CA VAL A 165 2.30 6.58 -12.52
C VAL A 165 3.53 7.44 -12.29
N PRO A 166 4.03 8.14 -13.32
CA PRO A 166 5.25 8.92 -13.21
C PRO A 166 5.05 10.14 -12.30
N TYR A 167 6.08 10.49 -11.55
CA TYR A 167 6.18 11.73 -10.78
C TYR A 167 7.60 12.32 -10.91
N ASP A 168 7.71 13.64 -10.70
CA ASP A 168 9.00 14.34 -10.67
C ASP A 168 9.72 14.02 -9.35
N ALA A 169 10.85 13.33 -9.45
CA ALA A 169 11.69 12.98 -8.30
C ALA A 169 12.71 14.08 -7.94
N GLY A 170 12.65 15.22 -8.64
CA GLY A 170 13.63 16.29 -8.59
C GLY A 170 14.82 16.05 -9.51
N GLU A 171 15.63 17.09 -9.71
CA GLU A 171 16.85 17.05 -10.52
C GLU A 171 16.63 16.61 -11.99
N GLY A 172 15.40 16.79 -12.50
CA GLY A 172 15.02 16.38 -13.84
C GLY A 172 14.81 14.87 -13.99
N ARG A 173 14.71 14.13 -12.89
CA ARG A 173 14.47 12.68 -12.89
C ARG A 173 13.00 12.36 -12.75
N THR A 174 12.57 11.32 -13.43
CA THR A 174 11.21 10.79 -13.31
C THR A 174 11.25 9.43 -12.64
N TRP A 175 10.46 9.29 -11.57
CA TRP A 175 10.20 8.02 -10.90
C TRP A 175 8.72 7.68 -11.00
N VAL A 176 8.30 6.55 -10.43
CA VAL A 176 6.90 6.13 -10.46
C VAL A 176 6.37 5.76 -9.08
N SER A 177 5.09 6.04 -8.83
CA SER A 177 4.33 5.33 -7.81
C SER A 177 3.54 4.21 -8.47
N HIS A 178 3.45 3.06 -7.80
CA HIS A 178 2.61 1.97 -8.24
C HIS A 178 1.20 2.07 -7.65
N TYR A 179 0.23 1.74 -8.49
CA TYR A 179 -1.16 1.66 -8.13
C TYR A 179 -1.69 0.28 -8.49
N ALA A 180 -2.36 -0.41 -7.58
CA ALA A 180 -2.80 -1.79 -7.79
C ALA A 180 -4.20 -2.10 -7.28
N GLU A 181 -4.84 -3.08 -7.93
CA GLU A 181 -6.11 -3.65 -7.47
C GLU A 181 -5.90 -4.85 -6.53
N VAL A 182 -7.01 -5.31 -5.94
CA VAL A 182 -7.01 -6.39 -4.95
C VAL A 182 -6.36 -7.69 -5.43
N GLU A 183 -6.58 -8.11 -6.67
CA GLU A 183 -6.03 -9.37 -7.17
C GLU A 183 -4.51 -9.33 -7.30
N PHE A 184 -3.96 -8.16 -7.65
CA PHE A 184 -2.51 -7.96 -7.63
C PHE A 184 -1.98 -7.98 -6.20
N MET A 185 -2.66 -7.33 -5.25
CA MET A 185 -2.25 -7.36 -3.84
C MET A 185 -2.21 -8.78 -3.26
N LYS A 186 -3.24 -9.60 -3.55
CA LYS A 186 -3.29 -11.02 -3.15
C LYS A 186 -2.13 -11.82 -3.76
N ALA A 187 -1.72 -11.51 -4.98
CA ALA A 187 -0.56 -12.13 -5.62
C ALA A 187 0.76 -11.64 -4.99
N TRP A 188 0.88 -10.33 -4.77
CA TRP A 188 2.07 -9.70 -4.22
C TRP A 188 2.38 -10.22 -2.81
N LEU A 189 1.37 -10.37 -1.95
CA LEU A 189 1.51 -10.97 -0.62
C LEU A 189 2.10 -12.39 -0.61
N LYS A 190 1.94 -13.14 -1.71
CA LYS A 190 2.47 -14.49 -1.87
C LYS A 190 3.85 -14.51 -2.55
N HIS A 191 4.28 -13.36 -3.08
CA HIS A 191 5.51 -13.27 -3.83
C HIS A 191 6.71 -13.40 -2.87
N PRO A 192 7.76 -14.18 -3.21
CA PRO A 192 8.93 -14.37 -2.35
C PRO A 192 9.68 -13.08 -1.99
N ARG A 193 9.46 -12.02 -2.77
CA ARG A 193 10.04 -10.68 -2.56
C ARG A 193 9.06 -9.67 -2.00
N PHE A 194 7.93 -10.12 -1.45
CA PHE A 194 6.93 -9.23 -0.87
C PHE A 194 7.58 -8.24 0.10
N HIS A 195 7.36 -6.96 -0.17
CA HIS A 195 7.63 -5.86 0.74
C HIS A 195 6.68 -4.71 0.39
N MET A 196 6.32 -3.92 1.40
CA MET A 196 5.67 -2.63 1.22
C MET A 196 6.76 -1.55 1.06
N VAL A 197 6.43 -0.46 0.36
CA VAL A 197 7.35 0.68 0.16
C VAL A 197 7.51 1.44 1.47
N LYS A 198 8.72 1.97 1.68
CA LYS A 198 9.13 2.74 2.86
C LYS A 198 9.53 4.15 2.44
#